data_AF-A0A956S1K0-F1
#
_entry.id   AF-A0A956S1K0-F1
#
_cell.length_a   1.000
_cell.length_b   1.000
_cell.length_c   1.000
_cell.angle_alpha   90.00
_cell.angle_beta   90.00
_cell.angle_gamma   90.00
#
_symmetry.space_group_name_H-M   'P 1'
#
loop_
_entity.id
_entity.type
_entity.pdbx_description
1 polymer ?
#
loop_
_entity_poly.entity_id
_entity_poly.type
_entity_poly.pdbx_seq_one_letter_code
_entity_poly.pdbx_strand_id
1 'polypeptide(L)'
;MPQPHNPNPFDFVPFQPASDGPQLKTAQRWLREHGNLLSGYFDLRVHALTPVHVASKQDSSQQRMANINDSDIIFERSHFARQQGQPAITGSTIRGMLRSFLETASNGWAGELTPYFLKKARERQLGFMSQDSREEIRKEGRIEDLIDTSLPVLMPEHYLPSDQHDGGIDVASFLFGHVIGDGFVRKGRVAVKNAPISTALSDFKLPDIRGKAIMGGPSPSALTWWYQVPAGIRKRWKSARGREFLAVDFLGKHWRGRKFYFHQNHQACLDWYKNSQNWPQANKLVPYPCECLPPGEETDIFRIRFEEVPEQLVALLFWCLQPGRKMRHKLGNGRPFGFGSMEFNIVEFNIVHGQTALPALQNPTSFNWTGAAMDQHGVMACLHQNSLQHLAKILYYDPAQRLSQIFTYPTFNDRQFQGPKGFLPMIQEKDLHDALSALSIRTSLRPRTAGTDSISQEHALQIARHIAEVLDKKPALHFEYYQQMATGYDEITSRTFQHALGE
;
A
#
# COMPACT_ATOMS: atom_id res chain seq x y z
N MET A 1 -2.80 -22.11 -15.16
CA MET A 1 -2.22 -20.86 -15.69
C MET A 1 -1.37 -21.22 -16.89
N PRO A 2 -1.87 -21.05 -18.14
CA PRO A 2 -1.17 -21.60 -19.28
C PRO A 2 0.06 -20.79 -19.73
N GLN A 3 0.35 -19.60 -19.17
CA GLN A 3 1.55 -18.82 -19.52
C GLN A 3 2.25 -18.19 -18.30
N PRO A 4 3.59 -18.05 -18.34
CA PRO A 4 4.35 -17.31 -17.35
C PRO A 4 3.85 -15.87 -17.21
N HIS A 5 3.71 -15.37 -15.98
CA HIS A 5 3.34 -13.99 -15.70
C HIS A 5 4.25 -13.38 -14.62
N ASN A 6 4.32 -12.05 -14.63
CA ASN A 6 5.07 -11.31 -13.62
C ASN A 6 4.29 -11.23 -12.30
N PRO A 7 4.99 -11.15 -11.16
CA PRO A 7 4.37 -10.84 -9.88
C PRO A 7 3.69 -9.46 -9.89
N ASN A 8 2.70 -9.28 -9.03
CA ASN A 8 2.00 -8.02 -8.86
C ASN A 8 2.94 -6.95 -8.26
N PRO A 9 2.89 -5.67 -8.67
CA PRO A 9 3.75 -4.58 -8.16
C PRO A 9 3.71 -4.29 -6.66
N PHE A 10 2.85 -4.95 -5.90
CA PHE A 10 2.73 -4.76 -4.46
C PHE A 10 2.46 -6.08 -3.75
N ASP A 11 2.70 -6.07 -2.45
CA ASP A 11 2.25 -7.09 -1.52
C ASP A 11 1.70 -6.45 -0.24
N PHE A 12 1.26 -7.30 0.68
CA PHE A 12 0.74 -6.92 1.98
C PHE A 12 1.67 -7.38 3.09
N VAL A 13 1.92 -6.51 4.06
CA VAL A 13 2.36 -6.93 5.38
C VAL A 13 1.13 -7.32 6.18
N PRO A 14 0.92 -8.62 6.50
CA PRO A 14 -0.34 -9.09 7.04
C PRO A 14 -0.71 -8.47 8.39
N PHE A 15 -2.01 -8.22 8.60
CA PHE A 15 -2.52 -7.95 9.93
C PHE A 15 -2.48 -9.23 10.76
N GLN A 16 -1.91 -9.14 11.95
CA GLN A 16 -1.76 -10.25 12.88
C GLN A 16 -3.07 -10.50 13.65
N PRO A 17 -3.27 -11.74 14.14
CA PRO A 17 -4.40 -12.04 15.02
C PRO A 17 -4.37 -11.16 16.29
N ALA A 18 -5.52 -11.00 16.95
CA ALA A 18 -5.63 -10.15 18.14
C ALA A 18 -4.70 -10.58 19.29
N SER A 19 -4.35 -11.87 19.38
CA SER A 19 -3.36 -12.40 20.35
C SER A 19 -1.95 -11.82 20.16
N ASP A 20 -1.68 -11.27 18.98
CA ASP A 20 -0.41 -10.69 18.55
C ASP A 20 -0.66 -9.30 17.92
N GLY A 21 -1.58 -8.54 18.52
CA GLY A 21 -1.99 -7.22 18.07
C GLY A 21 -0.95 -6.12 18.37
N PRO A 22 -1.31 -4.85 18.11
CA PRO A 22 -0.44 -3.71 18.41
C PRO A 22 0.06 -3.69 19.86
N GLN A 23 1.35 -3.41 20.04
CA GLN A 23 1.91 -3.16 21.37
C GLN A 23 1.49 -1.77 21.86
N LEU A 24 0.58 -1.74 22.84
CA LEU A 24 0.07 -0.50 23.41
C LEU A 24 0.71 -0.23 24.78
N LYS A 25 1.22 0.98 24.97
CA LYS A 25 1.75 1.46 26.26
C LYS A 25 1.23 2.86 26.54
N THR A 26 1.07 3.20 27.81
CA THR A 26 0.76 4.58 28.19
C THR A 26 1.93 5.50 27.81
N ALA A 27 1.66 6.79 27.59
CA ALA A 27 2.72 7.75 27.27
C ALA A 27 3.82 7.78 28.36
N GLN A 28 3.45 7.68 29.64
CA GLN A 28 4.42 7.59 30.74
C GLN A 28 5.28 6.33 30.67
N ARG A 29 4.69 5.20 30.27
CA ARG A 29 5.41 3.93 30.11
C ARG A 29 6.41 4.00 28.95
N TRP A 30 6.02 4.58 27.80
CA TRP A 30 6.94 4.88 26.71
C TRP A 30 8.10 5.79 27.15
N LEU A 31 7.85 6.77 28.02
CA LEU A 31 8.90 7.65 28.53
C LEU A 31 9.85 6.95 29.52
N ARG A 32 9.32 6.12 30.43
CA ARG A 32 10.08 5.51 31.52
C ARG A 32 10.88 4.28 31.12
N GLU A 33 10.35 3.45 30.21
CA GLU A 33 10.98 2.16 29.85
C GLU A 33 12.23 2.31 28.96
N HIS A 34 12.45 3.48 28.37
CA HIS A 34 13.37 3.65 27.25
C HIS A 34 14.55 4.62 27.52
N GLY A 35 14.84 4.92 28.79
CA GLY A 35 16.07 5.58 29.22
C GLY A 35 16.04 7.12 29.18
N ASN A 36 17.17 7.73 28.83
CA ASN A 36 17.34 9.19 28.79
C ASN A 36 16.45 9.83 27.73
N LEU A 37 15.83 10.96 28.08
CA LEU A 37 15.06 11.75 27.12
C LEU A 37 15.99 12.67 26.33
N LEU A 38 15.91 12.58 25.01
CA LEU A 38 16.70 13.37 24.09
C LEU A 38 15.81 14.36 23.34
N SER A 39 16.34 15.55 23.09
CA SER A 39 15.77 16.48 22.10
C SER A 39 16.87 16.89 21.14
N GLY A 40 16.55 16.99 19.85
CA GLY A 40 17.56 17.17 18.82
C GLY A 40 16.99 17.15 17.42
N TYR A 41 17.85 16.93 16.45
CA TYR A 41 17.46 16.85 15.05
C TYR A 41 18.38 16.00 14.19
N PHE A 42 17.83 15.55 13.06
CA PHE A 42 18.55 15.05 11.90
C PHE A 42 18.41 16.08 10.77
N ASP A 43 19.53 16.50 10.20
CA ASP A 43 19.57 17.17 8.91
C ASP A 43 19.88 16.13 7.83
N LEU A 44 19.05 16.14 6.79
CA LEU A 44 18.89 15.03 5.86
C LEU A 44 18.78 15.54 4.43
N ARG A 45 19.08 14.65 3.48
CA ARG A 45 18.66 14.74 2.08
C ARG A 45 17.87 13.50 1.69
N VAL A 46 16.93 13.65 0.77
CA VAL A 46 16.32 12.51 0.07
C VAL A 46 17.10 12.30 -1.21
N HIS A 47 17.68 11.12 -1.40
CA HIS A 47 18.34 10.70 -2.63
C HIS A 47 17.39 9.81 -3.45
N ALA A 48 17.12 10.22 -4.69
CA ALA A 48 16.21 9.52 -5.59
C ALA A 48 16.94 8.34 -6.28
N LEU A 49 16.50 7.11 -6.00
CA LEU A 49 17.04 5.91 -6.65
C LEU A 49 16.29 5.57 -7.95
N THR A 50 15.02 5.92 -8.00
CA THR A 50 14.19 5.96 -9.22
C THR A 50 13.45 7.29 -9.28
N PRO A 51 12.79 7.66 -10.40
CA PRO A 51 12.14 8.97 -10.48
C PRO A 51 11.13 9.14 -9.34
N VAL A 52 11.24 10.22 -8.58
CA VAL A 52 10.32 10.52 -7.47
C VAL A 52 9.35 11.58 -7.93
N HIS A 53 8.04 11.30 -7.87
CA HIS A 53 6.97 12.25 -8.17
C HIS A 53 6.06 12.41 -6.96
N VAL A 54 5.94 13.63 -6.43
CA VAL A 54 4.93 13.99 -5.44
C VAL A 54 3.93 14.89 -6.14
N ALA A 55 2.76 14.37 -6.47
CA ALA A 55 1.77 15.11 -7.26
C ALA A 55 1.19 16.28 -6.46
N SER A 56 0.94 17.40 -7.14
CA SER A 56 0.08 18.48 -6.63
C SER A 56 -1.03 18.81 -7.63
N LYS A 57 -0.85 19.87 -8.43
CA LYS A 57 -1.77 20.24 -9.51
C LYS A 57 -1.68 19.20 -10.63
N GLN A 58 -2.83 18.74 -11.11
CA GLN A 58 -2.93 17.88 -12.27
C GLN A 58 -3.82 18.56 -13.30
N ASP A 59 -3.29 18.75 -14.51
CA ASP A 59 -4.06 19.26 -15.64
C ASP A 59 -4.73 18.08 -16.34
N SER A 60 -6.02 18.21 -16.65
CA SER A 60 -6.80 17.16 -17.31
C SER A 60 -7.79 17.76 -18.29
N SER A 61 -7.96 17.13 -19.45
CA SER A 61 -9.04 17.46 -20.38
C SER A 61 -10.20 16.47 -20.25
N GLN A 62 -11.41 17.00 -20.43
CA GLN A 62 -12.62 16.22 -20.60
C GLN A 62 -12.93 16.13 -22.09
N GLN A 63 -12.75 14.95 -22.69
CA GLN A 63 -13.24 14.72 -24.05
C GLN A 63 -14.65 14.11 -23.97
N ARG A 64 -15.65 14.84 -24.46
CA ARG A 64 -17.00 14.29 -24.70
C ARG A 64 -16.98 13.56 -26.04
N MET A 65 -16.94 12.23 -26.02
CA MET A 65 -17.20 11.42 -27.21
C MET A 65 -18.72 11.18 -27.37
N ALA A 66 -19.24 11.36 -28.57
CA ALA A 66 -20.68 11.37 -28.87
C ALA A 66 -21.44 10.05 -28.60
N ASN A 67 -20.76 8.95 -28.27
CA ASN A 67 -21.37 7.60 -28.22
C ASN A 67 -21.11 6.80 -26.92
N ILE A 68 -20.58 7.42 -25.86
CA ILE A 68 -20.36 6.74 -24.57
C ILE A 68 -20.86 7.65 -23.43
N ASN A 69 -21.74 7.13 -22.57
CA ASN A 69 -22.36 7.85 -21.44
C ASN A 69 -21.38 8.25 -20.31
N ASP A 70 -20.07 8.09 -20.51
CA ASP A 70 -19.02 8.47 -19.57
C ASP A 70 -18.01 9.37 -20.27
N SER A 71 -17.76 10.57 -19.72
CA SER A 71 -16.70 11.45 -20.18
C SER A 71 -15.34 10.82 -19.86
N ASP A 72 -14.54 10.51 -20.88
CA ASP A 72 -13.16 10.07 -20.70
C ASP A 72 -12.34 11.24 -20.13
N ILE A 73 -11.85 11.09 -18.89
CA ILE A 73 -10.90 12.00 -18.27
C ILE A 73 -9.50 11.49 -18.61
N ILE A 74 -8.64 12.36 -19.14
CA ILE A 74 -7.24 12.08 -19.47
C ILE A 74 -6.37 13.12 -18.76
N PHE A 75 -5.32 12.66 -18.08
CA PHE A 75 -4.30 13.57 -17.55
C PHE A 75 -3.43 14.10 -18.69
N GLU A 76 -3.27 15.41 -18.75
CA GLU A 76 -2.39 16.07 -19.71
C GLU A 76 -1.02 16.34 -19.09
N ARG A 77 -0.98 16.65 -17.80
CA ARG A 77 0.25 16.88 -17.05
C ARG A 77 0.03 16.72 -15.55
N SER A 78 1.01 16.15 -14.86
CA SER A 78 1.05 16.11 -13.39
C SER A 78 2.25 16.91 -12.88
N HIS A 79 1.98 18.02 -12.19
CA HIS A 79 3.01 18.91 -11.67
C HIS A 79 3.54 18.41 -10.32
N PHE A 80 4.82 18.66 -10.07
CA PHE A 80 5.43 18.34 -8.78
C PHE A 80 4.87 19.24 -7.68
N ALA A 81 4.86 18.77 -6.43
CA ALA A 81 4.43 19.56 -5.29
C ALA A 81 5.33 20.77 -5.05
N ARG A 82 4.72 21.93 -4.85
CA ARG A 82 5.44 23.20 -4.67
C ARG A 82 5.03 23.87 -3.37
N GLN A 83 6.00 24.48 -2.70
CA GLN A 83 5.79 25.37 -1.57
C GLN A 83 6.34 26.74 -1.92
N GLN A 84 5.50 27.79 -1.84
CA GLN A 84 5.89 29.16 -2.23
C GLN A 84 6.50 29.22 -3.64
N GLY A 85 5.95 28.43 -4.57
CA GLY A 85 6.40 28.34 -5.97
C GLY A 85 7.59 27.41 -6.21
N GLN A 86 8.36 27.04 -5.18
CA GLN A 86 9.51 26.15 -5.32
C GLN A 86 9.13 24.68 -5.16
N PRO A 87 9.66 23.76 -5.98
CA PRO A 87 9.37 22.35 -5.84
C PRO A 87 9.93 21.80 -4.52
N ALA A 88 9.14 21.00 -3.82
CA ALA A 88 9.50 20.42 -2.54
C ALA A 88 8.72 19.13 -2.27
N ILE A 89 9.38 18.16 -1.66
CA ILE A 89 8.69 17.04 -1.02
C ILE A 89 8.14 17.55 0.30
N THR A 90 6.81 17.53 0.48
CA THR A 90 6.23 18.07 1.71
C THR A 90 6.60 17.21 2.92
N GLY A 91 6.82 17.86 4.07
CA GLY A 91 7.10 17.20 5.34
C GLY A 91 5.94 16.31 5.78
N SER A 92 4.71 16.62 5.36
CA SER A 92 3.55 15.74 5.56
C SER A 92 3.68 14.42 4.78
N THR A 93 4.18 14.46 3.55
CA THR A 93 4.43 13.27 2.72
C THR A 93 5.54 12.41 3.32
N ILE A 94 6.64 13.02 3.77
CA ILE A 94 7.75 12.31 4.43
C ILE A 94 7.29 11.72 5.77
N ARG A 95 6.60 12.51 6.60
CA ARG A 95 6.02 12.05 7.88
C ARG A 95 5.07 10.88 7.67
N GLY A 96 4.16 10.97 6.70
CA GLY A 96 3.19 9.90 6.39
C GLY A 96 3.88 8.61 5.96
N MET A 97 4.94 8.71 5.14
CA MET A 97 5.75 7.55 4.74
C MET A 97 6.45 6.91 5.94
N LEU A 98 7.16 7.69 6.76
CA LEU A 98 7.88 7.19 7.94
C LEU A 98 6.93 6.60 8.98
N ARG A 99 5.78 7.25 9.21
CA ARG A 99 4.71 6.76 10.07
C ARG A 99 4.20 5.42 9.57
N SER A 100 3.80 5.32 8.29
CA SER A 100 3.28 4.08 7.72
C SER A 100 4.30 2.94 7.79
N PHE A 101 5.58 3.25 7.56
CA PHE A 101 6.68 2.30 7.72
C PHE A 101 6.76 1.79 9.16
N LEU A 102 6.79 2.69 10.16
CA LEU A 102 6.88 2.33 11.56
C LEU A 102 5.64 1.59 12.07
N GLU A 103 4.43 2.03 11.73
CA GLU A 103 3.17 1.33 12.04
C GLU A 103 3.20 -0.11 11.53
N THR A 104 3.80 -0.32 10.36
CA THR A 104 3.94 -1.64 9.77
C THR A 104 4.99 -2.47 10.51
N ALA A 105 6.19 -1.92 10.67
CA ALA A 105 7.32 -2.63 11.27
C ALA A 105 7.08 -2.99 12.75
N SER A 106 6.38 -2.14 13.49
CA SER A 106 5.99 -2.36 14.90
C SER A 106 4.67 -3.11 15.07
N ASN A 107 3.98 -3.44 13.98
CA ASN A 107 2.61 -3.95 14.02
C ASN A 107 1.64 -3.04 14.80
N GLY A 108 1.88 -1.73 14.79
CA GLY A 108 1.11 -0.70 15.51
C GLY A 108 -0.32 -0.53 14.97
N TRP A 109 -1.01 0.54 15.35
CA TRP A 109 -2.32 0.87 14.77
C TRP A 109 -2.24 1.19 13.28
N ALA A 110 -3.39 1.24 12.61
CA ALA A 110 -3.52 1.71 11.24
C ALA A 110 -4.07 3.14 11.23
N GLY A 111 -3.23 4.14 11.50
CA GLY A 111 -3.65 5.51 11.79
C GLY A 111 -4.24 6.30 10.61
N GLU A 112 -4.06 5.83 9.37
CA GLU A 112 -4.52 6.51 8.14
C GLU A 112 -5.40 5.60 7.26
N LEU A 113 -5.85 4.46 7.78
CA LEU A 113 -6.73 3.55 7.04
C LEU A 113 -8.18 3.73 7.43
N THR A 114 -9.03 3.71 6.42
CA THR A 114 -10.47 3.84 6.61
C THR A 114 -11.07 2.49 6.99
N PRO A 115 -12.04 2.45 7.93
CA PRO A 115 -12.81 1.24 8.22
C PRO A 115 -13.56 0.71 6.99
N TYR A 116 -13.96 1.62 6.10
CA TYR A 116 -14.73 1.34 4.87
C TYR A 116 -14.03 1.87 3.63
N PHE A 117 -14.20 1.18 2.50
CA PHE A 117 -13.79 1.73 1.20
C PHE A 117 -14.95 2.49 0.55
N LEU A 118 -14.83 3.81 0.45
CA LEU A 118 -15.77 4.67 -0.25
C LEU A 118 -15.39 4.75 -1.73
N LYS A 119 -16.32 4.39 -2.61
CA LYS A 119 -16.24 4.76 -4.02
C LYS A 119 -17.12 5.99 -4.22
N LYS A 120 -16.66 7.00 -4.96
CA LYS A 120 -17.51 8.13 -5.42
C LYS A 120 -18.00 7.90 -6.84
N ALA A 121 -19.31 7.98 -7.08
CA ALA A 121 -19.86 7.85 -8.42
C ALA A 121 -19.35 8.99 -9.29
N ARG A 122 -18.96 8.67 -10.53
CA ARG A 122 -18.56 9.64 -11.56
C ARG A 122 -17.29 10.47 -11.29
N GLU A 123 -16.53 10.17 -10.23
CA GLU A 123 -15.25 10.82 -9.93
C GLU A 123 -14.08 9.82 -10.01
N ARG A 124 -12.87 10.34 -10.25
CA ARG A 124 -11.65 9.56 -10.07
C ARG A 124 -11.44 9.27 -8.59
N GLN A 125 -11.24 8.00 -8.25
CA GLN A 125 -11.02 7.59 -6.85
C GLN A 125 -9.64 8.06 -6.41
N LEU A 126 -9.59 9.13 -5.62
CA LEU A 126 -8.39 9.61 -4.97
C LEU A 126 -8.33 8.98 -3.57
N GLY A 127 -7.75 7.78 -3.47
CA GLY A 127 -7.41 7.21 -2.17
C GLY A 127 -8.58 6.61 -1.38
N PHE A 128 -8.24 6.12 -0.19
CA PHE A 128 -9.21 5.78 0.85
C PHE A 128 -9.68 7.11 1.49
N MET A 129 -10.96 7.45 1.36
CA MET A 129 -11.51 8.65 2.04
C MET A 129 -11.75 8.36 3.52
N SER A 130 -11.08 9.12 4.40
CA SER A 130 -11.27 9.13 5.87
C SER A 130 -12.74 9.40 6.21
N GLN A 131 -13.49 8.34 6.48
CA GLN A 131 -14.75 8.45 7.22
C GLN A 131 -14.72 7.45 8.36
N ASP A 132 -15.03 7.97 9.55
CA ASP A 132 -14.86 7.26 10.81
C ASP A 132 -16.10 6.42 11.15
N SER A 133 -17.26 6.74 10.56
CA SER A 133 -18.53 6.10 10.92
C SER A 133 -19.48 5.82 9.75
N ARG A 134 -20.36 4.83 9.95
CA ARG A 134 -21.45 4.49 8.99
C ARG A 134 -22.51 5.59 8.86
N GLU A 135 -22.70 6.41 9.89
CA GLU A 135 -23.74 7.43 9.90
C GLU A 135 -23.35 8.64 9.05
N GLU A 136 -22.08 9.03 9.06
CA GLU A 136 -21.54 10.07 8.17
C GLU A 136 -21.65 9.66 6.70
N ILE A 137 -21.33 8.39 6.40
CA ILE A 137 -21.48 7.79 5.06
C ILE A 137 -22.92 7.94 4.54
N ARG A 138 -23.93 7.76 5.40
CA ARG A 138 -25.36 7.85 5.03
C ARG A 138 -25.80 9.30 4.83
N LYS A 139 -25.33 10.24 5.65
CA LYS A 139 -25.72 11.65 5.59
C LYS A 139 -25.31 12.33 4.27
N GLU A 140 -24.26 11.87 3.60
CA GLU A 140 -23.80 12.45 2.32
C GLU A 140 -24.64 12.04 1.09
N GLY A 141 -25.63 11.13 1.24
CA GLY A 141 -26.68 10.87 0.23
C GLY A 141 -26.23 10.37 -1.16
N ARG A 142 -24.94 10.11 -1.37
CA ARG A 142 -24.35 9.73 -2.67
C ARG A 142 -23.72 8.33 -2.69
N ILE A 143 -23.81 7.57 -1.61
CA ILE A 143 -22.91 6.44 -1.32
C ILE A 143 -23.61 5.06 -1.26
N GLU A 144 -24.94 4.99 -1.26
CA GLU A 144 -25.69 3.73 -1.08
C GLU A 144 -25.35 2.64 -2.12
N ASP A 145 -24.90 3.03 -3.33
CA ASP A 145 -24.50 2.09 -4.39
C ASP A 145 -23.04 1.57 -4.27
N LEU A 146 -22.26 2.06 -3.30
CA LEU A 146 -20.80 2.02 -3.34
C LEU A 146 -20.16 1.32 -2.13
N ILE A 147 -20.92 1.18 -1.03
CA ILE A 147 -20.57 0.34 0.12
C ILE A 147 -21.73 -0.62 0.41
N ASP A 148 -21.43 -1.91 0.40
CA ASP A 148 -22.38 -2.92 0.88
C ASP A 148 -22.39 -2.92 2.41
N THR A 149 -23.31 -2.15 2.98
CA THR A 149 -23.43 -1.96 4.44
C THR A 149 -23.84 -3.23 5.20
N SER A 150 -24.23 -4.30 4.48
CA SER A 150 -24.46 -5.62 5.09
C SER A 150 -23.15 -6.34 5.43
N LEU A 151 -22.00 -5.86 4.94
CA LEU A 151 -20.70 -6.46 5.23
C LEU A 151 -20.08 -5.83 6.50
N PRO A 152 -19.33 -6.62 7.29
CA PRO A 152 -18.60 -6.11 8.46
C PRO A 152 -17.52 -5.09 8.04
N VAL A 153 -17.02 -4.34 9.03
CA VAL A 153 -15.86 -3.46 8.85
C VAL A 153 -14.70 -4.27 8.30
N LEU A 154 -14.02 -3.76 7.27
CA LEU A 154 -12.91 -4.47 6.63
C LEU A 154 -11.60 -4.34 7.41
N MET A 155 -11.51 -3.42 8.36
CA MET A 155 -10.38 -3.32 9.29
C MET A 155 -10.62 -4.20 10.53
N PRO A 156 -9.64 -5.03 10.96
CA PRO A 156 -9.75 -5.69 12.26
C PRO A 156 -9.77 -4.66 13.39
N GLU A 157 -10.70 -4.80 14.34
CA GLU A 157 -10.98 -3.80 15.38
C GLU A 157 -9.77 -3.44 16.24
N HIS A 158 -8.90 -4.41 16.56
CA HIS A 158 -7.71 -4.19 17.39
C HIS A 158 -6.61 -3.36 16.71
N TYR A 159 -6.74 -3.05 15.42
CA TYR A 159 -5.86 -2.12 14.70
C TYR A 159 -6.42 -0.71 14.58
N LEU A 160 -7.68 -0.49 14.98
CA LEU A 160 -8.27 0.83 14.99
C LEU A 160 -7.75 1.61 16.21
N PRO A 161 -7.27 2.86 16.01
CA PRO A 161 -7.00 3.75 17.11
C PRO A 161 -8.23 3.91 18.01
N SER A 162 -8.04 3.75 19.33
CA SER A 162 -9.13 3.82 20.30
C SER A 162 -8.66 4.48 21.60
N ASP A 163 -9.54 5.25 22.23
CA ASP A 163 -9.34 5.86 23.54
C ASP A 163 -9.62 4.89 24.70
N GLN A 164 -10.21 3.72 24.41
CA GLN A 164 -10.66 2.74 25.40
C GLN A 164 -9.53 1.88 26.00
N HIS A 165 -8.30 1.97 25.50
CA HIS A 165 -7.17 1.12 25.92
C HIS A 165 -6.39 1.66 27.13
N ASP A 166 -7.05 2.08 28.21
CA ASP A 166 -6.39 2.63 29.42
C ASP A 166 -5.35 3.74 29.11
N GLY A 167 -5.58 4.51 28.04
CA GLY A 167 -4.66 5.54 27.55
C GLY A 167 -3.40 5.03 26.82
N GLY A 168 -3.34 3.72 26.55
CA GLY A 168 -2.33 3.04 25.75
C GLY A 168 -2.33 3.51 24.30
N ILE A 169 -1.13 3.67 23.74
CA ILE A 169 -0.89 4.07 22.35
C ILE A 169 0.26 3.26 21.78
N ASP A 170 0.22 3.03 20.47
CA ASP A 170 1.32 2.42 19.75
C ASP A 170 2.51 3.39 19.61
N VAL A 171 3.69 2.84 19.28
CA VAL A 171 4.94 3.61 19.17
C VAL A 171 4.92 4.64 18.04
N ALA A 172 4.24 4.36 16.93
CA ALA A 172 4.14 5.30 15.81
C ALA A 172 3.25 6.48 16.19
N SER A 173 2.12 6.23 16.84
CA SER A 173 1.26 7.29 17.40
C SER A 173 1.95 8.09 18.50
N PHE A 174 2.82 7.47 19.31
CA PHE A 174 3.64 8.19 20.29
C PHE A 174 4.63 9.16 19.61
N LEU A 175 5.34 8.73 18.56
CA LEU A 175 6.33 9.55 17.88
C LEU A 175 5.70 10.60 16.96
N PHE A 176 4.72 10.23 16.15
CA PHE A 176 4.16 11.09 15.12
C PHE A 176 2.86 11.78 15.55
N GLY A 177 2.26 11.41 16.68
CA GLY A 177 0.97 11.92 17.13
C GLY A 177 -0.20 11.22 16.45
N HIS A 178 -1.42 11.49 16.90
CA HIS A 178 -2.63 10.91 16.30
C HIS A 178 -3.86 11.76 16.63
N VAL A 179 -4.91 11.67 15.80
CA VAL A 179 -6.22 12.29 16.01
C VAL A 179 -7.28 11.18 15.96
N ILE A 180 -7.96 10.90 17.09
CA ILE A 180 -9.08 9.95 17.14
C ILE A 180 -10.37 10.78 17.22
N GLY A 181 -11.15 10.79 16.13
CA GLY A 181 -12.39 11.53 16.01
C GLY A 181 -12.26 13.03 16.35
N ASP A 182 -13.36 13.64 16.78
CA ASP A 182 -13.45 15.08 17.05
C ASP A 182 -12.86 15.51 18.41
N GLY A 183 -12.41 14.57 19.25
CA GLY A 183 -12.12 14.85 20.67
C GLY A 183 -10.73 14.49 21.17
N PHE A 184 -10.04 13.53 20.55
CA PHE A 184 -8.80 13.00 21.13
C PHE A 184 -7.60 13.25 20.23
N VAL A 185 -6.89 14.33 20.53
CA VAL A 185 -5.68 14.73 19.80
C VAL A 185 -4.46 14.49 20.68
N ARG A 186 -3.48 13.75 20.16
CA ARG A 186 -2.15 13.62 20.77
C ARG A 186 -1.10 14.24 19.86
N LYS A 187 -0.41 15.27 20.36
CA LYS A 187 0.71 15.91 19.67
C LYS A 187 1.86 14.90 19.53
N GLY A 188 2.41 14.78 18.32
CA GLY A 188 3.62 14.00 18.08
C GLY A 188 4.87 14.65 18.67
N ARG A 189 5.90 13.85 18.87
CA ARG A 189 7.23 14.27 19.32
C ARG A 189 8.21 14.48 18.17
N VAL A 190 7.85 14.08 16.95
CA VAL A 190 8.65 14.21 15.74
C VAL A 190 8.00 15.21 14.78
N ALA A 191 8.77 16.21 14.37
CA ALA A 191 8.36 17.22 13.40
C ALA A 191 9.23 17.15 12.14
N VAL A 192 8.60 17.05 10.97
CA VAL A 192 9.27 16.91 9.68
C VAL A 192 9.08 18.17 8.86
N LYS A 193 10.17 18.82 8.45
CA LYS A 193 10.14 19.98 7.54
C LYS A 193 10.01 19.53 6.08
N ASN A 194 9.55 20.43 5.23
CA ASN A 194 9.54 20.20 3.78
C ASN A 194 10.99 20.07 3.28
N ALA A 195 11.21 19.19 2.31
CA ALA A 195 12.49 19.00 1.64
C ALA A 195 12.49 19.76 0.31
N PRO A 196 13.15 20.95 0.24
CA PRO A 196 13.19 21.75 -0.97
C PRO A 196 13.99 21.06 -2.07
N ILE A 197 13.74 21.43 -3.32
CA ILE A 197 14.48 20.93 -4.48
C ILE A 197 14.96 22.12 -5.30
N SER A 198 16.27 22.37 -5.27
CA SER A 198 16.92 23.36 -6.14
C SER A 198 17.35 22.77 -7.49
N THR A 199 17.52 21.44 -7.57
CA THR A 199 17.83 20.75 -8.83
C THR A 199 16.67 20.86 -9.84
N ALA A 200 17.02 20.93 -11.12
CA ALA A 200 16.04 20.91 -12.20
C ALA A 200 15.24 19.58 -12.21
N LEU A 201 13.91 19.69 -12.21
CA LEU A 201 13.03 18.54 -12.40
C LEU A 201 13.06 18.06 -13.85
N SER A 202 12.85 16.76 -14.05
CA SER A 202 12.71 16.13 -15.36
C SER A 202 11.30 15.62 -15.60
N ASP A 203 10.83 15.67 -16.85
CA ASP A 203 9.53 15.10 -17.23
C ASP A 203 9.68 13.60 -17.54
N PHE A 204 8.92 12.78 -16.83
CA PHE A 204 8.77 11.35 -17.10
C PHE A 204 7.35 11.02 -17.56
N LYS A 205 7.15 9.94 -18.30
CA LYS A 205 5.84 9.54 -18.79
C LYS A 205 5.27 8.39 -17.96
N LEU A 206 4.18 8.65 -17.25
CA LEU A 206 3.42 7.62 -16.53
C LEU A 206 2.24 7.14 -17.38
N PRO A 207 2.02 5.82 -17.52
CA PRO A 207 0.87 5.28 -18.22
C PRO A 207 -0.37 5.38 -17.33
N ASP A 208 -1.51 5.68 -17.95
CA ASP A 208 -2.82 5.62 -17.29
C ASP A 208 -3.88 5.04 -18.23
N ILE A 209 -5.06 4.76 -17.70
CA ILE A 209 -6.24 4.36 -18.46
C ILE A 209 -7.19 5.53 -18.65
N ARG A 210 -7.94 5.50 -19.77
CA ARG A 210 -9.02 6.47 -20.02
C ARG A 210 -10.16 6.27 -19.03
N GLY A 211 -10.78 7.37 -18.63
CA GLY A 211 -11.98 7.36 -17.79
C GLY A 211 -11.71 7.73 -16.34
N LYS A 212 -12.52 7.16 -15.44
CA LYS A 212 -12.59 7.54 -14.02
C LYS A 212 -11.75 6.65 -13.10
N ALA A 213 -11.08 5.65 -13.64
CA ALA A 213 -10.13 4.85 -12.87
C ALA A 213 -8.72 5.38 -13.12
N ILE A 214 -7.86 5.27 -12.10
CA ILE A 214 -6.42 5.55 -12.21
C ILE A 214 -5.73 4.20 -12.19
N MET A 215 -4.89 3.92 -13.17
CA MET A 215 -4.09 2.71 -13.19
C MET A 215 -3.16 2.69 -11.97
N GLY A 216 -3.29 1.67 -11.14
CA GLY A 216 -2.56 1.55 -9.87
C GLY A 216 -3.11 2.39 -8.72
N GLY A 217 -4.20 3.12 -8.92
CA GLY A 217 -4.99 3.72 -7.85
C GLY A 217 -5.69 2.64 -6.99
N PRO A 218 -6.08 2.96 -5.74
CA PRO A 218 -6.87 2.05 -4.94
C PRO A 218 -8.26 1.92 -5.56
N SER A 219 -8.59 0.74 -6.05
CA SER A 219 -9.96 0.36 -6.41
C SER A 219 -10.35 -0.97 -5.76
N PRO A 220 -10.15 -1.14 -4.44
CA PRO A 220 -10.58 -2.34 -3.77
C PRO A 220 -12.09 -2.50 -3.85
N SER A 221 -12.54 -3.73 -3.99
CA SER A 221 -13.95 -4.10 -3.97
C SER A 221 -14.10 -5.21 -2.94
N ALA A 222 -15.06 -5.08 -2.01
CA ALA A 222 -15.37 -6.14 -1.03
C ALA A 222 -15.95 -7.41 -1.69
N LEU A 223 -16.24 -7.36 -2.99
CA LEU A 223 -16.79 -8.45 -3.79
C LEU A 223 -15.71 -9.28 -4.50
N THR A 224 -14.43 -9.07 -4.17
CA THR A 224 -13.31 -9.88 -4.64
C THR A 224 -12.41 -10.30 -3.47
N TRP A 225 -11.69 -11.40 -3.61
CA TRP A 225 -10.68 -11.83 -2.63
C TRP A 225 -9.30 -11.18 -2.86
N TRP A 226 -9.20 -10.18 -3.72
CA TRP A 226 -7.93 -9.63 -4.17
C TRP A 226 -7.24 -8.78 -3.09
N TYR A 227 -8.00 -7.94 -2.39
CA TYR A 227 -7.47 -7.08 -1.32
C TYR A 227 -7.80 -7.59 0.08
N GLN A 228 -8.71 -8.57 0.18
CA GLN A 228 -9.26 -9.07 1.42
C GLN A 228 -8.97 -10.56 1.61
N VAL A 229 -8.94 -10.98 2.86
CA VAL A 229 -8.94 -12.39 3.24
C VAL A 229 -10.29 -13.01 2.84
N PRO A 230 -10.33 -14.18 2.18
CA PRO A 230 -11.58 -14.84 1.82
C PRO A 230 -12.49 -15.10 3.02
N ALA A 231 -13.79 -14.80 2.88
CA ALA A 231 -14.82 -15.11 3.89
C ALA A 231 -15.88 -16.08 3.37
N GLY A 232 -16.26 -15.95 2.10
CA GLY A 232 -17.41 -16.67 1.57
C GLY A 232 -17.75 -16.31 0.15
N ILE A 233 -18.87 -16.85 -0.31
CA ILE A 233 -19.42 -16.65 -1.65
C ILE A 233 -20.88 -16.24 -1.51
N ARG A 234 -21.30 -15.27 -2.32
CA ARG A 234 -22.70 -14.82 -2.37
C ARG A 234 -23.24 -14.87 -3.79
N LYS A 235 -24.46 -15.40 -3.90
CA LYS A 235 -25.25 -15.38 -5.12
C LYS A 235 -26.38 -14.36 -4.97
N ARG A 236 -26.52 -13.48 -5.96
CA ARG A 236 -27.59 -12.47 -5.98
C ARG A 236 -28.11 -12.23 -7.38
N TRP A 237 -29.40 -11.94 -7.49
CA TRP A 237 -30.01 -11.54 -8.74
C TRP A 237 -29.52 -10.15 -9.15
N LYS A 238 -29.18 -10.01 -10.43
CA LYS A 238 -28.93 -8.73 -11.07
C LYS A 238 -29.79 -8.65 -12.32
N SER A 239 -30.33 -7.46 -12.57
CA SER A 239 -30.94 -7.13 -13.85
C SER A 239 -30.00 -6.24 -14.63
N ALA A 240 -29.70 -6.63 -15.87
CA ALA A 240 -29.05 -5.76 -16.82
C ALA A 240 -29.76 -5.91 -18.16
N ARG A 241 -30.29 -4.79 -18.68
CA ARG A 241 -30.93 -4.70 -20.00
C ARG A 241 -32.14 -5.63 -20.15
N GLY A 242 -32.97 -5.64 -19.12
CA GLY A 242 -34.19 -6.46 -19.09
C GLY A 242 -33.91 -7.97 -19.00
N ARG A 243 -32.67 -8.39 -18.73
CA ARG A 243 -32.32 -9.78 -18.43
C ARG A 243 -31.88 -9.90 -16.98
N GLU A 244 -32.51 -10.83 -16.28
CA GLU A 244 -32.09 -11.22 -14.94
C GLU A 244 -31.08 -12.38 -15.02
N PHE A 245 -30.06 -12.30 -14.20
CA PHE A 245 -29.04 -13.33 -14.07
C PHE A 245 -28.51 -13.38 -12.63
N LEU A 246 -27.96 -14.54 -12.26
CA LEU A 246 -27.37 -14.74 -10.95
C LEU A 246 -25.89 -14.37 -10.99
N ALA A 247 -25.50 -13.34 -10.24
CA ALA A 247 -24.11 -12.93 -10.08
C ALA A 247 -23.48 -13.63 -8.87
N VAL A 248 -22.23 -14.07 -9.03
CA VAL A 248 -21.41 -14.66 -7.96
C VAL A 248 -20.40 -13.61 -7.47
N ASP A 249 -20.56 -13.19 -6.21
CA ASP A 249 -19.60 -12.33 -5.51
C ASP A 249 -18.70 -13.19 -4.61
N PHE A 250 -17.43 -12.80 -4.49
CA PHE A 250 -16.42 -13.45 -3.65
C PHE A 250 -16.13 -12.55 -2.47
N LEU A 251 -16.75 -12.84 -1.32
CA LEU A 251 -16.79 -11.94 -0.19
C LEU A 251 -15.47 -11.97 0.59
N GLY A 252 -14.96 -10.78 0.91
CA GLY A 252 -13.84 -10.59 1.83
C GLY A 252 -14.28 -10.46 3.30
N LYS A 253 -13.43 -10.90 4.23
CA LYS A 253 -13.63 -10.77 5.69
C LYS A 253 -13.10 -9.42 6.18
N HIS A 254 -11.80 -9.22 6.01
CA HIS A 254 -11.05 -8.01 6.35
C HIS A 254 -9.90 -7.83 5.35
N TRP A 255 -9.25 -6.67 5.36
CA TRP A 255 -8.06 -6.39 4.59
C TRP A 255 -6.96 -7.43 4.87
N ARG A 256 -6.21 -7.80 3.83
CA ARG A 256 -5.06 -8.72 3.96
C ARG A 256 -3.97 -8.15 4.87
N GLY A 257 -3.75 -6.84 4.81
CA GLY A 257 -2.69 -6.18 5.54
C GLY A 257 -2.38 -4.78 4.99
N ARG A 258 -1.22 -4.26 5.36
CA ARG A 258 -0.73 -2.96 4.89
C ARG A 258 -0.03 -3.12 3.55
N LYS A 259 -0.48 -2.37 2.53
CA LYS A 259 0.00 -2.48 1.16
C LYS A 259 1.33 -1.73 0.96
N PHE A 260 2.36 -2.44 0.52
CA PHE A 260 3.66 -1.87 0.11
C PHE A 260 4.01 -2.29 -1.31
N TYR A 261 4.79 -1.46 -2.01
CA TYR A 261 5.15 -1.69 -3.41
C TYR A 261 6.59 -2.15 -3.54
N PHE A 262 6.84 -3.15 -4.38
CA PHE A 262 8.17 -3.65 -4.67
C PHE A 262 9.01 -2.60 -5.40
N HIS A 263 10.32 -2.60 -5.14
CA HIS A 263 11.29 -1.89 -5.97
C HIS A 263 11.47 -2.62 -7.30
N GLN A 264 11.53 -1.86 -8.40
CA GLN A 264 11.74 -2.40 -9.74
C GLN A 264 12.31 -1.33 -10.66
N ASN A 265 12.95 -1.77 -11.76
CA ASN A 265 13.43 -0.85 -12.78
C ASN A 265 12.24 -0.20 -13.51
N HIS A 266 12.11 1.12 -13.38
CA HIS A 266 10.99 1.86 -13.96
C HIS A 266 10.96 1.80 -15.49
N GLN A 267 12.12 1.91 -16.15
CA GLN A 267 12.20 1.88 -17.61
C GLN A 267 11.78 0.51 -18.17
N ALA A 268 12.33 -0.58 -17.61
CA ALA A 268 11.97 -1.94 -18.00
C ALA A 268 10.48 -2.23 -17.76
N CYS A 269 9.93 -1.77 -16.63
CA CYS A 269 8.50 -1.89 -16.34
C CYS A 269 7.64 -1.14 -17.37
N LEU A 270 7.99 0.12 -17.69
CA LEU A 270 7.27 0.92 -18.67
C LEU A 270 7.35 0.32 -20.08
N ASP A 271 8.51 -0.18 -20.49
CA ASP A 271 8.69 -0.81 -21.81
C ASP A 271 7.91 -2.13 -21.90
N TRP A 272 7.78 -2.87 -20.79
CA TRP A 272 6.92 -4.04 -20.72
C TRP A 272 5.45 -3.67 -21.01
N TYR A 273 4.91 -2.60 -20.41
CA TYR A 273 3.52 -2.17 -20.63
C TYR A 273 3.27 -1.60 -22.03
N LYS A 274 4.29 -1.04 -22.70
CA LYS A 274 4.17 -0.53 -24.08
C LYS A 274 4.13 -1.65 -25.11
N ASN A 275 4.70 -2.81 -24.79
CA ASN A 275 4.73 -3.94 -25.72
C ASN A 275 3.36 -4.64 -25.76
N SER A 276 2.68 -4.57 -26.91
CA SER A 276 1.36 -5.19 -27.11
C SER A 276 1.38 -6.72 -27.06
N GLN A 277 2.54 -7.36 -27.19
CA GLN A 277 2.69 -8.80 -26.99
C GLN A 277 2.63 -9.16 -25.49
N ASN A 278 3.16 -8.29 -24.63
CA ASN A 278 3.17 -8.48 -23.18
C ASN A 278 1.87 -8.01 -22.54
N TRP A 279 1.36 -6.86 -23.00
CA TRP A 279 0.15 -6.23 -22.51
C TRP A 279 -0.78 -5.95 -23.70
N PRO A 280 -1.73 -6.85 -24.02
CA PRO A 280 -2.56 -6.70 -25.22
C PRO A 280 -3.41 -5.41 -25.26
N GLN A 281 -3.52 -4.70 -24.14
CA GLN A 281 -4.21 -3.42 -23.97
C GLN A 281 -3.23 -2.24 -24.01
N ALA A 282 -2.02 -2.40 -24.53
CA ALA A 282 -1.00 -1.33 -24.56
C ALA A 282 -1.52 -0.07 -25.27
N ASN A 283 -2.34 -0.24 -26.31
CA ASN A 283 -3.01 0.84 -27.03
C ASN A 283 -4.07 1.60 -26.21
N LYS A 284 -4.52 1.06 -25.06
CA LYS A 284 -5.45 1.71 -24.13
C LYS A 284 -4.74 2.54 -23.07
N LEU A 285 -3.42 2.37 -22.91
CA LEU A 285 -2.62 3.15 -22.00
C LEU A 285 -2.33 4.52 -22.63
N VAL A 286 -2.73 5.58 -21.96
CA VAL A 286 -2.46 6.96 -22.35
C VAL A 286 -1.34 7.49 -21.45
N PRO A 287 -0.11 7.63 -21.96
CA PRO A 287 0.97 8.19 -21.18
C PRO A 287 0.79 9.70 -21.00
N TYR A 288 1.05 10.20 -19.81
CA TYR A 288 1.06 11.63 -19.50
C TYR A 288 2.39 12.05 -18.86
N PRO A 289 2.90 13.26 -19.15
CA PRO A 289 4.09 13.80 -18.51
C PRO A 289 3.84 14.10 -17.03
N CYS A 290 4.81 13.75 -16.19
CA CYS A 290 4.87 14.08 -14.78
C CYS A 290 6.26 14.60 -14.41
N GLU A 291 6.28 15.72 -13.70
CA GLU A 291 7.53 16.33 -13.22
C GLU A 291 8.10 15.48 -12.09
N CYS A 292 9.36 15.07 -12.15
CA CYS A 292 9.98 14.22 -11.15
C CYS A 292 11.35 14.75 -10.72
N LEU A 293 11.73 14.48 -9.48
CA LEU A 293 13.14 14.48 -9.09
C LEU A 293 13.82 13.29 -9.81
N PRO A 294 14.85 13.53 -10.66
CA PRO A 294 15.48 12.47 -11.44
C PRO A 294 16.21 11.45 -10.56
N PRO A 295 16.40 10.20 -11.03
CA PRO A 295 17.31 9.26 -10.38
C PRO A 295 18.73 9.84 -10.26
N GLY A 296 19.39 9.63 -9.13
CA GLY A 296 20.72 10.14 -8.82
C GLY A 296 20.73 11.56 -8.23
N GLU A 297 19.61 12.27 -8.28
CA GLU A 297 19.50 13.62 -7.72
C GLU A 297 19.00 13.60 -6.27
N GLU A 298 19.28 14.69 -5.56
CA GLU A 298 18.91 14.86 -4.16
C GLU A 298 18.04 16.10 -3.93
N THR A 299 17.31 16.09 -2.82
CA THR A 299 16.74 17.33 -2.27
C THR A 299 17.85 18.20 -1.65
N ASP A 300 17.53 19.47 -1.42
CA ASP A 300 18.27 20.29 -0.48
C ASP A 300 18.15 19.72 0.95
N ILE A 301 19.00 20.22 1.84
CA ILE A 301 18.99 19.81 3.26
C ILE A 301 17.66 20.22 3.90
N PHE A 302 17.05 19.28 4.60
CA PHE A 302 15.87 19.51 5.42
C PHE A 302 16.00 18.83 6.77
N ARG A 303 15.13 19.23 7.70
CA ARG A 303 15.26 18.84 9.11
C ARG A 303 14.11 17.98 9.60
N ILE A 304 14.45 16.93 10.33
CA ILE A 304 13.54 16.20 11.22
C ILE A 304 13.93 16.50 12.66
N ARG A 305 13.03 17.11 13.44
CA ARG A 305 13.25 17.42 14.86
C ARG A 305 12.54 16.39 15.72
N PHE A 306 13.13 16.09 16.87
CA PHE A 306 12.51 15.29 17.92
C PHE A 306 12.62 15.99 19.27
N GLU A 307 11.55 15.91 20.07
CA GLU A 307 11.41 16.61 21.36
C GLU A 307 11.06 15.60 22.47
N GLU A 308 11.92 15.53 23.48
CA GLU A 308 11.76 14.64 24.65
C GLU A 308 11.44 13.20 24.26
N VAL A 309 12.23 12.64 23.34
CA VAL A 309 12.09 11.26 22.87
C VAL A 309 13.11 10.38 23.60
N PRO A 310 12.71 9.24 24.18
CA PRO A 310 13.64 8.30 24.77
C PRO A 310 14.73 7.85 23.80
N GLU A 311 15.96 7.71 24.27
CA GLU A 311 17.16 7.36 23.48
C GLU A 311 16.93 6.16 22.54
N GLN A 312 16.28 5.10 23.03
CA GLN A 312 15.96 3.90 22.23
C GLN A 312 14.95 4.19 21.11
N LEU A 313 14.01 5.11 21.31
CA LEU A 313 13.06 5.53 20.29
C LEU A 313 13.68 6.53 19.29
N VAL A 314 14.71 7.26 19.67
CA VAL A 314 15.56 8.02 18.72
C VAL A 314 16.36 7.04 17.85
N ALA A 315 16.90 5.96 18.42
CA ALA A 315 17.53 4.89 17.66
C ALA A 315 16.56 4.20 16.69
N LEU A 316 15.32 3.95 17.12
CA LEU A 316 14.24 3.44 16.26
C LEU A 316 13.90 4.41 15.11
N LEU A 317 13.82 5.72 15.39
CA LEU A 317 13.61 6.73 14.35
C LEU A 317 14.79 6.75 13.37
N PHE A 318 16.03 6.64 13.86
CA PHE A 318 17.21 6.54 13.01
C PHE A 318 17.15 5.30 12.11
N TRP A 319 16.80 4.14 12.66
CA TRP A 319 16.55 2.94 11.87
C TRP A 319 15.44 3.15 10.82
N CYS A 320 14.34 3.84 11.16
CA CYS A 320 13.30 4.17 10.18
C CYS A 320 13.82 5.04 9.03
N LEU A 321 14.82 5.91 9.26
CA LEU A 321 15.45 6.70 8.19
C LEU A 321 16.36 5.82 7.31
N GLN A 322 17.09 4.89 7.89
CA GLN A 322 18.02 4.02 7.17
C GLN A 322 17.83 2.54 7.59
N PRO A 323 16.78 1.85 7.10
CA PRO A 323 16.33 0.57 7.67
C PRO A 323 17.20 -0.65 7.36
N GLY A 324 18.28 -0.47 6.60
CA GLY A 324 19.23 -1.52 6.27
C GLY A 324 19.95 -1.26 4.95
N ARG A 325 21.02 -2.00 4.68
CA ARG A 325 21.84 -1.83 3.47
C ARG A 325 21.09 -2.13 2.18
N LYS A 326 20.18 -3.10 2.22
CA LYS A 326 19.38 -3.54 1.08
C LYS A 326 17.88 -3.31 1.28
N MET A 327 17.51 -2.32 2.08
CA MET A 327 16.13 -1.93 2.30
C MET A 327 15.96 -0.45 1.99
N ARG A 328 14.94 -0.08 1.22
CA ARG A 328 14.71 1.30 0.76
C ARG A 328 13.27 1.71 0.92
N HIS A 329 13.03 3.02 0.94
CA HIS A 329 11.66 3.52 1.04
C HIS A 329 11.05 3.76 -0.33
N LYS A 330 9.71 3.76 -0.37
CA LYS A 330 8.91 4.14 -1.53
C LYS A 330 8.04 5.35 -1.22
N LEU A 331 8.25 6.43 -1.96
CA LEU A 331 7.59 7.72 -1.76
C LEU A 331 6.84 8.17 -3.02
N GLY A 332 5.68 8.80 -2.82
CA GLY A 332 4.97 9.50 -3.90
C GLY A 332 4.14 8.62 -4.84
N ASN A 333 3.90 9.15 -6.04
CA ASN A 333 3.06 8.60 -7.10
C ASN A 333 3.86 7.70 -8.06
N GLY A 334 3.18 6.91 -8.89
CA GLY A 334 3.83 6.03 -9.88
C GLY A 334 4.52 4.79 -9.29
N ARG A 335 4.38 4.51 -7.98
CA ARG A 335 4.97 3.35 -7.28
C ARG A 335 4.78 2.01 -7.99
N PRO A 336 3.60 1.68 -8.56
CA PRO A 336 3.40 0.43 -9.31
C PRO A 336 4.27 0.31 -10.57
N PHE A 337 4.78 1.41 -11.11
CA PHE A 337 5.59 1.47 -12.32
C PHE A 337 7.09 1.66 -12.02
N GLY A 338 7.51 1.41 -10.78
CA GLY A 338 8.92 1.52 -10.36
C GLY A 338 9.36 2.90 -9.87
N PHE A 339 8.47 3.90 -9.83
CA PHE A 339 8.80 5.24 -9.32
C PHE A 339 8.88 5.23 -7.79
N GLY A 340 9.53 6.26 -7.24
CA GLY A 340 9.50 6.59 -5.83
C GLY A 340 10.51 5.86 -4.96
N SER A 341 11.41 5.05 -5.51
CA SER A 341 12.46 4.41 -4.71
C SER A 341 13.46 5.47 -4.26
N MET A 342 13.77 5.51 -2.97
CA MET A 342 14.61 6.54 -2.36
C MET A 342 15.34 6.04 -1.12
N GLU A 343 16.36 6.78 -0.70
CA GLU A 343 17.02 6.67 0.60
C GLU A 343 17.20 8.04 1.26
N PHE A 344 17.35 8.03 2.59
CA PHE A 344 17.75 9.22 3.33
C PHE A 344 19.27 9.22 3.51
N ASN A 345 19.89 10.36 3.22
CA ASN A 345 21.28 10.63 3.51
C ASN A 345 21.35 11.56 4.72
N ILE A 346 21.94 11.06 5.82
CA ILE A 346 22.14 11.86 7.03
C ILE A 346 23.35 12.76 6.83
N VAL A 347 23.10 14.06 6.92
CA VAL A 347 24.13 15.11 6.82
C VAL A 347 24.66 15.45 8.20
N GLU A 348 23.75 15.67 9.15
CA GLU A 348 24.09 16.01 10.53
C GLU A 348 23.09 15.37 11.48
N PHE A 349 23.57 14.96 12.65
CA PHE A 349 22.75 14.60 13.79
C PHE A 349 23.23 15.39 15.00
N ASN A 350 22.30 16.02 15.70
CA ASN A 350 22.63 16.88 16.83
C ASN A 350 21.64 16.63 17.97
N ILE A 351 22.18 16.46 19.17
CA ILE A 351 21.44 16.42 20.42
C ILE A 351 21.56 17.77 21.09
N VAL A 352 20.42 18.47 21.20
CA VAL A 352 20.30 19.77 21.86
C VAL A 352 20.12 19.60 23.38
N HIS A 353 19.39 18.58 23.79
CA HIS A 353 19.18 18.25 25.21
C HIS A 353 19.30 16.75 25.47
N GLY A 354 19.94 16.40 26.58
CA GLY A 354 20.27 15.02 26.95
C GLY A 354 21.65 14.61 26.45
N GLN A 355 22.03 13.36 26.72
CA GLN A 355 23.26 12.75 26.23
C GLN A 355 22.97 11.31 25.82
N THR A 356 23.63 10.88 24.73
CA THR A 356 23.52 9.51 24.22
C THR A 356 24.81 8.75 24.49
N ALA A 357 24.68 7.53 25.00
CA ALA A 357 25.78 6.57 25.05
C ALA A 357 25.70 5.57 23.89
N LEU A 358 24.56 5.51 23.18
CA LEU A 358 24.39 4.59 22.05
C LEU A 358 25.38 4.90 20.90
N PRO A 359 26.26 3.96 20.52
CA PRO A 359 27.20 4.16 19.41
C PRO A 359 26.56 4.57 18.07
N ALA A 360 25.40 4.00 17.73
CA ALA A 360 24.63 4.36 16.54
C ALA A 360 24.31 5.86 16.44
N LEU A 361 24.04 6.50 17.58
CA LEU A 361 23.69 7.92 17.66
C LEU A 361 24.93 8.81 17.82
N GLN A 362 26.10 8.25 18.09
CA GLN A 362 27.35 9.01 18.13
C GLN A 362 27.92 9.25 16.73
N ASN A 363 27.76 8.29 15.80
CA ASN A 363 28.26 8.38 14.43
C ASN A 363 27.22 7.94 13.37
N PRO A 364 26.04 8.58 13.30
CA PRO A 364 24.93 8.09 12.47
C PRO A 364 25.20 8.17 10.97
N THR A 365 26.14 9.01 10.50
CA THR A 365 26.44 9.18 9.08
C THR A 365 27.20 8.01 8.46
N SER A 366 27.90 7.21 9.27
CA SER A 366 28.68 6.04 8.83
C SER A 366 28.17 4.72 9.42
N PHE A 367 27.12 4.79 10.24
CA PHE A 367 26.58 3.64 10.94
C PHE A 367 25.75 2.76 10.00
N ASN A 368 25.87 1.44 10.17
CA ASN A 368 25.06 0.46 9.47
C ASN A 368 24.35 -0.43 10.48
N TRP A 369 23.05 -0.63 10.27
CA TRP A 369 22.26 -1.53 11.10
C TRP A 369 22.59 -2.99 10.81
N THR A 370 22.89 -3.73 11.87
CA THR A 370 22.97 -5.20 11.93
C THR A 370 21.91 -5.71 12.90
N GLY A 371 21.57 -7.00 12.85
CA GLY A 371 20.62 -7.59 13.79
C GLY A 371 21.09 -7.40 15.23
N ALA A 372 22.37 -7.70 15.47
CA ALA A 372 23.01 -7.53 16.78
C ALA A 372 23.00 -6.06 17.26
N ALA A 373 23.23 -5.09 16.37
CA ALA A 373 23.17 -3.69 16.73
C ALA A 373 21.73 -3.27 17.07
N MET A 374 20.74 -3.69 16.28
CA MET A 374 19.34 -3.38 16.58
C MET A 374 18.90 -3.93 17.94
N ASP A 375 19.35 -5.15 18.30
CA ASP A 375 19.13 -5.73 19.62
C ASP A 375 19.82 -4.92 20.72
N GLN A 376 21.12 -4.62 20.55
CA GLN A 376 21.92 -3.83 21.51
C GLN A 376 21.31 -2.45 21.76
N HIS A 377 20.73 -1.83 20.74
CA HIS A 377 20.11 -0.52 20.80
C HIS A 377 18.64 -0.54 21.24
N GLY A 378 18.08 -1.71 21.56
CA GLY A 378 16.69 -1.87 21.98
C GLY A 378 15.65 -1.60 20.86
N VAL A 379 16.10 -1.50 19.61
CA VAL A 379 15.24 -1.25 18.45
C VAL A 379 14.33 -2.46 18.21
N MET A 380 14.88 -3.68 18.29
CA MET A 380 14.10 -4.92 18.08
C MET A 380 12.95 -5.08 19.07
N ALA A 381 13.07 -4.54 20.29
CA ALA A 381 12.00 -4.59 21.30
C ALA A 381 10.75 -3.79 20.91
N CYS A 382 10.85 -2.90 19.91
CA CYS A 382 9.73 -2.11 19.38
C CYS A 382 9.21 -2.64 18.04
N LEU A 383 9.84 -3.70 17.49
CA LEU A 383 9.52 -4.23 16.18
C LEU A 383 8.84 -5.59 16.29
N HIS A 384 7.95 -5.87 15.34
CA HIS A 384 7.27 -7.14 15.24
C HIS A 384 7.96 -8.02 14.19
N GLN A 385 8.45 -9.20 14.59
CA GLN A 385 9.32 -10.04 13.76
C GLN A 385 8.67 -10.46 12.44
N ASN A 386 7.42 -10.95 12.44
CA ASN A 386 6.78 -11.37 11.20
C ASN A 386 6.53 -10.17 10.28
N SER A 387 6.08 -9.03 10.83
CA SER A 387 5.87 -7.81 10.05
C SER A 387 7.15 -7.33 9.39
N LEU A 388 8.27 -7.39 10.13
CA LEU A 388 9.58 -6.99 9.66
C LEU A 388 10.09 -7.91 8.53
N GLN A 389 9.90 -9.22 8.65
CA GLN A 389 10.23 -10.18 7.59
C GLN A 389 9.44 -9.91 6.30
N HIS A 390 8.13 -9.65 6.40
CA HIS A 390 7.32 -9.28 5.23
C HIS A 390 7.73 -7.93 4.64
N LEU A 391 7.96 -6.93 5.49
CA LEU A 391 8.34 -5.59 5.05
C LEU A 391 9.70 -5.62 4.34
N ALA A 392 10.66 -6.38 4.87
CA ALA A 392 11.98 -6.60 4.26
C ALA A 392 11.88 -7.28 2.89
N LYS A 393 11.02 -8.28 2.74
CA LYS A 393 10.76 -8.94 1.43
C LYS A 393 10.28 -7.95 0.38
N ILE A 394 9.37 -7.05 0.75
CA ILE A 394 8.72 -6.11 -0.17
C ILE A 394 9.65 -4.93 -0.50
N LEU A 395 10.30 -4.37 0.51
CA LEU A 395 11.17 -3.19 0.41
C LEU A 395 12.64 -3.53 0.14
N TYR A 396 12.91 -4.79 -0.22
CA TYR A 396 14.23 -5.23 -0.63
C TYR A 396 14.69 -4.46 -1.88
N TYR A 397 15.89 -3.91 -1.81
CA TYR A 397 16.54 -3.15 -2.86
C TYR A 397 18.03 -3.51 -2.86
N ASP A 398 18.49 -4.26 -3.85
CA ASP A 398 19.90 -4.57 -4.02
C ASP A 398 20.49 -3.69 -5.14
N PRO A 399 21.36 -2.72 -4.82
CA PRO A 399 22.01 -1.88 -5.83
C PRO A 399 22.83 -2.70 -6.85
N ALA A 400 23.33 -3.87 -6.47
CA ALA A 400 24.16 -4.71 -7.33
C ALA A 400 23.34 -5.55 -8.33
N GLN A 401 22.11 -5.94 -7.98
CA GLN A 401 21.28 -6.84 -8.81
C GLN A 401 20.36 -6.11 -9.81
N ARG A 402 20.56 -4.80 -10.05
CA ARG A 402 19.89 -4.00 -11.10
C ARG A 402 18.35 -4.08 -11.15
N LEU A 403 17.67 -4.48 -10.07
CA LEU A 403 16.21 -4.61 -10.01
C LEU A 403 15.64 -5.39 -11.22
N SER A 404 16.24 -6.54 -11.53
CA SER A 404 15.95 -7.34 -12.73
C SER A 404 14.52 -7.90 -12.78
N GLN A 405 13.92 -8.19 -11.62
CA GLN A 405 12.54 -8.64 -11.52
C GLN A 405 11.57 -7.53 -11.93
N ILE A 406 10.75 -7.81 -12.93
CA ILE A 406 9.67 -6.92 -13.37
C ILE A 406 8.37 -7.33 -12.65
N PHE A 407 7.62 -6.34 -12.19
CA PHE A 407 6.33 -6.53 -11.54
C PHE A 407 5.23 -5.79 -12.30
N THR A 408 4.15 -6.48 -12.64
CA THR A 408 3.06 -5.90 -13.44
C THR A 408 1.70 -6.33 -12.91
N TYR A 409 0.68 -5.51 -13.19
CA TYR A 409 -0.70 -5.90 -12.91
C TYR A 409 -1.09 -7.11 -13.78
N PRO A 410 -2.08 -7.91 -13.36
CA PRO A 410 -2.64 -8.95 -14.22
C PRO A 410 -3.13 -8.35 -15.54
N THR A 411 -2.79 -9.02 -16.65
CA THR A 411 -3.40 -8.72 -17.94
C THR A 411 -4.91 -8.96 -17.84
N PHE A 412 -5.68 -8.19 -18.58
CA PHE A 412 -7.10 -8.42 -18.72
C PHE A 412 -7.46 -8.36 -20.19
N ASN A 413 -8.08 -9.37 -20.77
CA ASN A 413 -8.49 -9.28 -22.17
C ASN A 413 -9.63 -8.27 -22.36
N ASP A 414 -9.88 -7.83 -23.59
CA ASP A 414 -10.96 -6.87 -23.86
C ASP A 414 -12.32 -7.40 -23.43
N ARG A 415 -12.58 -8.71 -23.50
CA ARG A 415 -13.80 -9.33 -22.96
C ARG A 415 -13.88 -9.28 -21.42
N GLN A 416 -12.76 -9.07 -20.74
CA GLN A 416 -12.63 -9.02 -19.28
C GLN A 416 -12.78 -7.60 -18.69
N PHE A 417 -12.76 -6.53 -19.50
CA PHE A 417 -13.11 -5.17 -19.05
C PHE A 417 -14.27 -4.56 -19.86
N GLN A 418 -14.35 -4.95 -21.13
CA GLN A 418 -15.36 -4.60 -22.10
C GLN A 418 -15.80 -5.87 -22.82
N GLY A 419 -16.48 -6.78 -22.10
CA GLY A 419 -17.52 -7.53 -22.80
C GLY A 419 -18.31 -6.50 -23.61
N PRO A 420 -18.58 -6.74 -24.90
CA PRO A 420 -19.27 -5.78 -25.75
C PRO A 420 -20.57 -5.53 -25.02
N LYS A 421 -20.62 -4.37 -24.36
CA LYS A 421 -21.66 -3.97 -23.44
C LYS A 421 -21.69 -4.52 -21.97
N GLY A 422 -20.66 -4.26 -21.17
CA GLY A 422 -20.83 -3.94 -19.72
C GLY A 422 -20.89 -5.10 -18.72
N PHE A 423 -20.56 -6.32 -19.10
CA PHE A 423 -20.34 -7.40 -18.15
C PHE A 423 -18.84 -7.52 -17.90
N LEU A 424 -18.41 -7.25 -16.67
CA LEU A 424 -17.17 -7.84 -16.18
C LEU A 424 -17.24 -9.37 -16.41
N PRO A 425 -16.12 -10.07 -16.60
CA PRO A 425 -16.02 -11.51 -16.70
C PRO A 425 -16.35 -12.08 -15.31
N MET A 426 -17.63 -12.01 -14.96
CA MET A 426 -18.13 -12.54 -13.71
C MET A 426 -18.07 -14.05 -13.85
N ILE A 427 -17.48 -14.69 -12.83
CA ILE A 427 -17.61 -16.12 -12.63
C ILE A 427 -19.11 -16.40 -12.56
N GLN A 428 -19.61 -17.21 -13.49
CA GLN A 428 -21.02 -17.53 -13.56
C GLN A 428 -21.35 -18.60 -12.51
N GLU A 429 -22.64 -18.78 -12.21
CA GLU A 429 -23.06 -19.86 -11.31
C GLU A 429 -22.57 -21.24 -11.79
N LYS A 430 -22.56 -21.47 -13.11
CA LYS A 430 -22.01 -22.71 -13.69
C LYS A 430 -20.54 -22.90 -13.33
N ASP A 431 -19.72 -21.86 -13.50
CA ASP A 431 -18.28 -21.92 -13.20
C ASP A 431 -18.01 -22.25 -11.72
N LEU A 432 -18.81 -21.66 -10.82
CA LEU A 432 -18.77 -21.97 -9.40
C LEU A 432 -19.21 -23.41 -9.13
N HIS A 433 -20.31 -23.86 -9.75
CA HIS A 433 -20.83 -25.21 -9.57
C HIS A 433 -19.84 -26.27 -10.05
N ASP A 434 -19.25 -26.08 -11.22
CA ASP A 434 -18.23 -26.95 -11.80
C ASP A 434 -17.02 -27.06 -10.84
N ALA A 435 -16.55 -25.93 -10.30
CA ALA A 435 -15.46 -25.91 -9.33
C ALA A 435 -15.81 -26.62 -8.01
N LEU A 436 -16.96 -26.32 -7.42
CA LEU A 436 -17.41 -26.94 -6.17
C LEU A 436 -17.57 -28.46 -6.32
N SER A 437 -18.17 -28.90 -7.44
CA SER A 437 -18.37 -30.31 -7.74
C SER A 437 -17.04 -31.03 -7.95
N ALA A 438 -16.12 -30.46 -8.71
CA ALA A 438 -14.81 -31.05 -8.97
C ALA A 438 -13.97 -31.19 -7.68
N LEU A 439 -14.09 -30.23 -6.77
CA LEU A 439 -13.35 -30.21 -5.50
C LEU A 439 -14.06 -30.95 -4.36
N SER A 440 -15.25 -31.50 -4.59
CA SER A 440 -16.10 -32.10 -3.55
C SER A 440 -16.40 -31.16 -2.37
N ILE A 441 -16.41 -29.84 -2.62
CA ILE A 441 -16.71 -28.82 -1.61
C ILE A 441 -18.23 -28.63 -1.55
N ARG A 442 -18.81 -28.91 -0.38
CA ARG A 442 -20.24 -28.68 -0.12
C ARG A 442 -20.49 -27.23 0.26
N THR A 443 -21.58 -26.68 -0.26
CA THR A 443 -22.08 -25.35 0.11
C THR A 443 -23.58 -25.41 0.41
N SER A 444 -24.08 -24.50 1.24
CA SER A 444 -25.51 -24.32 1.50
C SER A 444 -26.25 -23.64 0.32
N LEU A 445 -25.52 -23.17 -0.68
CA LEU A 445 -26.01 -22.43 -1.84
C LEU A 445 -26.75 -23.34 -2.83
N ARG A 446 -28.09 -23.35 -2.79
CA ARG A 446 -28.91 -24.11 -3.76
C ARG A 446 -28.81 -23.55 -5.18
N PRO A 447 -28.85 -24.38 -6.24
CA PRO A 447 -28.85 -23.90 -7.62
C PRO A 447 -30.00 -22.93 -7.90
N ARG A 448 -29.73 -21.86 -8.67
CA ARG A 448 -30.71 -20.82 -9.07
C ARG A 448 -31.38 -20.08 -7.92
N THR A 449 -30.80 -20.09 -6.71
CA THR A 449 -31.28 -19.26 -5.59
C THR A 449 -30.24 -18.23 -5.18
N ALA A 450 -30.70 -17.07 -4.72
CA ALA A 450 -29.84 -16.13 -4.01
C ALA A 450 -29.49 -16.70 -2.62
N GLY A 451 -28.33 -16.32 -2.09
CA GLY A 451 -27.87 -16.80 -0.79
C GLY A 451 -26.40 -16.46 -0.57
N THR A 452 -25.94 -16.62 0.68
CA THR A 452 -24.55 -16.42 1.07
C THR A 452 -24.09 -17.64 1.85
N ASP A 453 -22.86 -18.07 1.62
CA ASP A 453 -22.27 -19.19 2.35
C ASP A 453 -20.81 -18.89 2.71
N SER A 454 -20.39 -19.36 3.88
CA SER A 454 -19.02 -19.18 4.36
C SER A 454 -18.08 -20.18 3.69
N ILE A 455 -16.85 -19.75 3.40
CA ILE A 455 -15.81 -20.61 2.83
C ILE A 455 -14.52 -20.44 3.62
N SER A 456 -13.90 -21.55 4.01
CA SER A 456 -12.58 -21.56 4.62
C SER A 456 -11.50 -21.06 3.65
N GLN A 457 -10.40 -20.51 4.16
CA GLN A 457 -9.29 -20.05 3.30
C GLN A 457 -8.73 -21.14 2.39
N GLU A 458 -8.61 -22.38 2.90
CA GLU A 458 -8.14 -23.52 2.10
C GLU A 458 -9.06 -23.81 0.90
N HIS A 459 -10.37 -23.98 1.14
CA HIS A 459 -11.36 -24.12 0.07
C HIS A 459 -11.35 -22.91 -0.89
N ALA A 460 -11.18 -21.68 -0.40
CA ALA A 460 -11.09 -20.50 -1.27
C ALA A 460 -9.88 -20.58 -2.21
N LEU A 461 -8.72 -21.02 -1.71
CA LEU A 461 -7.52 -21.26 -2.51
C LEU A 461 -7.75 -22.36 -3.55
N GLN A 462 -8.34 -23.49 -3.16
CA GLN A 462 -8.67 -24.59 -4.07
C GLN A 462 -9.64 -24.16 -5.17
N ILE A 463 -10.70 -23.42 -4.82
CA ILE A 463 -11.66 -22.86 -5.78
C ILE A 463 -10.96 -21.91 -6.74
N ALA A 464 -10.12 -20.99 -6.24
CA ALA A 464 -9.40 -20.05 -7.08
C ALA A 464 -8.43 -20.75 -8.03
N ARG A 465 -7.71 -21.76 -7.54
CA ARG A 465 -6.85 -22.62 -8.37
C ARG A 465 -7.65 -23.30 -9.47
N HIS A 466 -8.77 -23.95 -9.13
CA HIS A 466 -9.59 -24.64 -10.12
C HIS A 466 -10.13 -23.69 -11.20
N ILE A 467 -10.65 -22.54 -10.79
CA ILE A 467 -11.17 -21.53 -11.72
C ILE A 467 -10.06 -20.99 -12.64
N ALA A 468 -8.86 -20.77 -12.11
CA ALA A 468 -7.74 -20.23 -12.89
C ALA A 468 -7.04 -21.27 -13.78
N GLU A 469 -6.87 -22.51 -13.33
CA GLU A 469 -6.10 -23.55 -14.03
C GLU A 469 -6.95 -24.42 -14.94
N VAL A 470 -8.14 -24.82 -14.47
CA VAL A 470 -9.01 -25.76 -15.19
C VAL A 470 -9.98 -25.02 -16.09
N LEU A 471 -10.61 -23.95 -15.57
CA LEU A 471 -11.58 -23.18 -16.34
C LEU A 471 -10.94 -22.06 -17.17
N ASP A 472 -9.63 -21.81 -17.00
CA ASP A 472 -8.87 -20.73 -17.63
C ASP A 472 -9.58 -19.36 -17.49
N LYS A 473 -10.09 -19.10 -16.28
CA LYS A 473 -10.90 -17.91 -15.97
C LYS A 473 -10.34 -17.15 -14.79
N LYS A 474 -10.39 -15.81 -14.89
CA LYS A 474 -10.13 -14.85 -13.81
C LYS A 474 -8.94 -15.27 -12.90
N PRO A 475 -7.72 -15.40 -13.45
CA PRO A 475 -6.55 -15.82 -12.69
C PRO A 475 -6.23 -14.90 -11.51
N ALA A 476 -6.65 -13.63 -11.59
CA ALA A 476 -6.60 -12.66 -10.52
C ALA A 476 -7.78 -12.74 -9.52
N LEU A 477 -8.37 -13.92 -9.31
CA LEU A 477 -9.44 -14.10 -8.33
C LEU A 477 -8.91 -14.02 -6.89
N HIS A 478 -7.80 -14.71 -6.64
CA HIS A 478 -7.16 -14.82 -5.32
C HIS A 478 -5.72 -14.32 -5.39
N PHE A 479 -5.41 -13.28 -4.63
CA PHE A 479 -4.13 -12.56 -4.72
C PHE A 479 -2.92 -13.45 -4.42
N GLU A 480 -2.97 -14.23 -3.34
CA GLU A 480 -1.85 -15.07 -2.92
C GLU A 480 -1.56 -16.18 -3.92
N TYR A 481 -2.61 -16.79 -4.46
CA TYR A 481 -2.48 -17.79 -5.52
C TYR A 481 -1.84 -17.18 -6.77
N TYR A 482 -2.27 -15.98 -7.16
CA TYR A 482 -1.67 -15.26 -8.29
C TYR A 482 -0.19 -14.96 -8.08
N GLN A 483 0.20 -14.53 -6.87
CA GLN A 483 1.61 -14.28 -6.52
C GLN A 483 2.43 -15.58 -6.54
N GLN A 484 1.94 -16.65 -5.91
CA GLN A 484 2.63 -17.94 -5.82
C GLN A 484 2.93 -18.56 -7.19
N MET A 485 2.08 -18.30 -8.18
CA MET A 485 2.25 -18.81 -9.54
C MET A 485 3.13 -17.91 -10.42
N ALA A 486 3.55 -16.74 -9.94
CA ALA A 486 4.30 -15.78 -10.74
C ALA A 486 5.78 -16.19 -10.94
N THR A 487 6.34 -15.84 -12.09
CA THR A 487 7.75 -16.05 -12.38
C THR A 487 8.63 -15.22 -11.43
N GLY A 488 9.53 -15.88 -10.70
CA GLY A 488 10.42 -15.25 -9.73
C GLY A 488 9.86 -15.14 -8.31
N TYR A 489 8.70 -15.75 -8.02
CA TYR A 489 8.14 -15.74 -6.67
C TYR A 489 9.06 -16.38 -5.60
N ASP A 490 9.80 -17.43 -5.95
CA ASP A 490 10.78 -18.06 -5.06
C ASP A 490 11.91 -17.09 -4.67
N GLU A 491 12.32 -16.22 -5.60
CA GLU A 491 13.31 -15.19 -5.32
C GLU A 491 12.75 -14.14 -4.33
N ILE A 492 11.47 -13.76 -4.48
CA ILE A 492 10.81 -12.83 -3.55
C ILE A 492 10.70 -13.46 -2.15
N THR A 493 10.30 -14.72 -2.06
CA THR A 493 10.06 -15.39 -0.77
C THR A 493 11.33 -15.79 -0.04
N SER A 494 12.45 -15.98 -0.76
CA SER A 494 13.77 -16.23 -0.16
C SER A 494 14.41 -14.99 0.48
N ARG A 495 13.89 -13.79 0.24
CA ARG A 495 14.34 -12.56 0.92
C ARG A 495 13.98 -12.62 2.40
N THR A 496 14.96 -12.33 3.25
CA THR A 496 14.78 -12.29 4.71
C THR A 496 15.16 -10.90 5.22
N PHE A 497 14.81 -10.62 6.47
CA PHE A 497 15.26 -9.41 7.13
C PHE A 497 16.79 -9.35 7.24
N GLN A 498 17.45 -10.48 7.50
CA GLN A 498 18.91 -10.60 7.53
C GLN A 498 19.53 -10.22 6.18
N HIS A 499 18.99 -10.75 5.07
CA HIS A 499 19.41 -10.35 3.73
C HIS A 499 19.25 -8.84 3.48
N ALA A 500 18.20 -8.23 4.03
CA ALA A 500 17.93 -6.79 3.91
C ALA A 500 18.93 -5.93 4.72
N LEU A 501 19.44 -6.44 5.84
CA LEU A 501 20.54 -5.82 6.59
C LEU A 501 21.91 -6.02 5.89
N GLY A 502 22.01 -7.01 5.00
CA GLY A 502 23.24 -7.38 4.31
C GLY A 502 24.06 -8.43 5.08
N GLU A 503 23.38 -9.26 5.87
CA GLU A 503 23.93 -10.37 6.65
C GLU A 503 23.70 -11.72 5.98
#